data_AF-A0A5N6YT47-F1
#
_entry.id   AF-A0A5N6YT47-F1
#
_cell.length_a   1.000
_cell.length_b   1.000
_cell.length_c   1.000
_cell.angle_alpha   90.00
_cell.angle_beta   90.00
_cell.angle_gamma   90.00
#
_symmetry.space_group_name_H-M   'P 1'
#
loop_
_entity.id
_entity.type
_entity.pdbx_description
1 polymer ?
#
loop_
_entity_poly.entity_id
_entity_poly.type
_entity_poly.pdbx_seq_one_letter_code
_entity_poly.pdbx_strand_id
1 'polypeptide(L)'
;MSQNEDLSFKPLDDWTFTNERDLDRGVVELLERDNSSGKSHSRISTLDRELDTGDNILHGILFTTTKALEAWATRQHRNYFPSAFWPVVSKNLNDQVRSQLRASMPSIQRSDPYSWHATFARETMNVYDQAIWDLRGVVWEVEAYQKQLGSFQPQFTLLHDMARHISHNKEILDVAADTLDSIIYEQSVLDEQHPRPSDRVPWHVRDVHQQLYLTSKGIRATKLRCISLSERLQNEINLAFNIVSQRNNEASVQMAKSAMVDNTMMKTVAIVSLVYLPGTFVSGIFGMNLFNFDTNESGTMMWSLPNNFWLYWLVTIPLTLTTMAVWLLWFNRDVITRIICGRTSASSGVERTSMLGH
;
A
#
# COMPACT_ATOMS: atom_id res chain seq x y z
N MET A 1 1.52 42.65 -3.66
CA MET A 1 0.68 41.46 -3.89
C MET A 1 1.64 40.34 -4.30
N SER A 2 2.10 39.55 -3.33
CA SER A 2 2.88 38.33 -3.56
C SER A 2 2.09 37.24 -2.88
N GLN A 3 1.44 36.43 -3.72
CA GLN A 3 0.58 35.34 -3.32
C GLN A 3 1.42 34.20 -2.72
N ASN A 4 0.90 33.66 -1.62
CA ASN A 4 1.14 32.30 -1.16
C ASN A 4 0.90 31.30 -2.30
N GLU A 5 1.82 30.36 -2.47
CA GLU A 5 1.71 29.04 -3.12
C GLU A 5 3.14 28.45 -3.05
N ASP A 6 3.42 27.20 -2.69
CA ASP A 6 2.62 26.07 -2.27
C ASP A 6 3.64 25.09 -1.65
N LEU A 7 3.40 24.60 -0.42
CA LEU A 7 4.26 23.60 0.23
C LEU A 7 3.89 22.20 -0.33
N SER A 8 4.12 22.00 -1.63
CA SER A 8 4.01 20.69 -2.25
C SER A 8 5.31 19.91 -2.04
N PHE A 9 5.20 18.77 -1.38
CA PHE A 9 6.25 17.76 -1.25
C PHE A 9 6.95 17.54 -2.59
N LYS A 10 8.27 17.83 -2.64
CA LYS A 10 9.10 17.58 -3.82
C LYS A 10 9.43 16.07 -3.92
N PRO A 11 9.51 15.53 -5.15
CA PRO A 11 9.72 14.10 -5.41
C PRO A 11 11.13 13.63 -5.04
N LEU A 12 11.22 12.33 -4.79
CA LEU A 12 12.33 11.58 -4.15
C LEU A 12 13.65 11.49 -4.96
N ASP A 13 13.83 12.28 -6.02
CA ASP A 13 14.93 12.08 -6.99
C ASP A 13 16.03 13.16 -6.95
N ASP A 14 15.99 14.10 -6.00
CA ASP A 14 16.91 15.25 -5.99
C ASP A 14 17.73 15.38 -4.68
N TRP A 15 18.29 14.26 -4.23
CA TRP A 15 19.36 14.29 -3.22
C TRP A 15 20.67 14.50 -3.96
N THR A 16 21.17 15.73 -3.93
CA THR A 16 22.46 16.10 -4.54
C THR A 16 23.60 15.31 -3.90
N PHE A 17 23.95 14.22 -4.57
CA PHE A 17 25.18 13.47 -4.38
C PHE A 17 26.38 14.42 -4.47
N THR A 18 27.38 14.20 -3.62
CA THR A 18 28.74 14.65 -3.93
C THR A 18 29.09 14.16 -5.33
N ASN A 19 29.47 15.10 -6.19
CA ASN A 19 29.72 14.88 -7.63
C ASN A 19 30.48 13.56 -7.85
N GLU A 20 29.93 12.63 -8.63
CA GLU A 20 30.53 11.29 -8.90
C GLU A 20 31.99 11.35 -9.37
N ARG A 21 32.39 12.48 -9.99
CA ARG A 21 33.76 12.75 -10.43
C ARG A 21 34.79 12.80 -9.30
N ASP A 22 34.39 13.14 -8.07
CA ASP A 22 35.29 13.19 -6.91
C ASP A 22 35.40 11.85 -6.19
N LEU A 23 34.39 10.97 -6.29
CA LEU A 23 34.44 9.59 -5.77
C LEU A 23 35.48 8.71 -6.51
N ASP A 24 35.71 8.98 -7.80
CA ASP A 24 36.61 8.20 -8.66
C ASP A 24 38.11 8.43 -8.40
N ARG A 25 38.48 9.47 -7.65
CA ARG A 25 39.89 9.79 -7.32
C ARG A 25 40.45 9.11 -6.07
N GLY A 26 39.70 8.20 -5.46
CA GLY A 26 40.17 7.46 -4.28
C GLY A 26 40.38 8.37 -3.07
N VAL A 27 39.40 9.23 -2.79
CA VAL A 27 39.44 10.16 -1.65
C VAL A 27 39.31 9.40 -0.34
N VAL A 28 40.15 9.75 0.62
CA VAL A 28 40.22 9.12 1.92
C VAL A 28 40.22 10.21 3.00
N GLU A 29 39.49 9.98 4.07
CA GLU A 29 39.50 10.87 5.23
C GLU A 29 40.43 10.29 6.31
N LEU A 30 41.48 11.04 6.61
CA LEU A 30 42.47 10.73 7.62
C LEU A 30 42.05 11.38 8.93
N LEU A 31 42.13 10.60 10.00
CA LEU A 31 41.88 11.07 11.34
C LEU A 31 43.23 11.12 12.04
N GLU A 32 43.63 12.32 12.43
CA GLU A 32 44.91 12.61 13.04
C GLU A 32 44.66 13.18 14.43
N ARG A 33 45.59 12.92 15.36
CA ARG A 33 45.65 13.64 16.63
C ARG A 33 46.94 14.39 16.71
N ASP A 34 46.81 15.67 16.98
CA ASP A 34 47.94 16.54 17.22
C ASP A 34 48.62 16.15 18.53
N ASN A 35 49.92 15.83 18.43
CA ASN A 35 50.74 15.34 19.52
C ASN A 35 51.00 16.43 20.58
N SER A 36 50.90 17.71 20.18
CA SER A 36 51.12 18.87 21.05
C SER A 36 49.87 19.30 21.82
N SER A 37 48.70 19.22 21.18
CA SER A 37 47.43 19.69 21.76
C SER A 37 46.49 18.57 22.23
N GLY A 38 46.75 17.32 21.84
CA GLY A 38 45.90 16.17 22.14
C GLY A 38 44.52 16.22 21.45
N LYS A 39 44.26 17.19 20.58
CA LYS A 39 43.00 17.34 19.85
C LYS A 39 43.01 16.46 18.59
N SER A 40 41.87 15.85 18.31
CA SER A 40 41.66 15.06 17.09
C SER A 40 41.10 15.94 15.98
N HIS A 41 41.65 15.86 14.77
CA HIS A 41 41.13 16.53 13.58
C HIS A 41 41.02 15.56 12.41
N SER A 42 40.09 15.85 11.49
CA SER A 42 39.90 15.09 10.26
C SER A 42 40.43 15.87 9.05
N ARG A 43 41.24 15.21 8.21
CA ARG A 43 41.79 15.77 6.97
C ARG A 43 41.40 14.91 5.78
N ILE A 44 40.85 15.51 4.73
CA ILE A 44 40.59 14.82 3.47
C ILE A 44 41.89 14.77 2.66
N SER A 45 42.27 13.59 2.19
CA SER A 45 43.45 13.37 1.35
C SER A 45 43.10 12.48 0.16
N THR A 46 43.86 12.59 -0.93
CA THR A 46 43.80 11.63 -2.05
C THR A 46 44.86 10.57 -1.84
N LEU A 47 44.61 9.36 -2.36
CA LEU A 47 45.54 8.23 -2.25
C LEU A 47 46.85 8.41 -3.06
N ASP A 48 46.93 9.44 -3.91
CA ASP A 48 48.05 9.69 -4.83
C ASP A 48 49.24 10.42 -4.21
N ARG A 49 49.11 10.94 -2.98
CA ARG A 49 50.21 11.48 -2.18
C ARG A 49 50.59 10.48 -1.09
N GLU A 50 51.88 10.40 -0.76
CA GLU A 50 52.30 9.76 0.49
C GLU A 50 51.50 10.39 1.64
N LEU A 51 50.96 9.53 2.51
CA LEU A 51 50.17 9.91 3.67
C LEU A 51 51.11 10.53 4.71
N ASP A 52 51.61 11.73 4.41
CA ASP A 52 52.50 12.48 5.30
C ASP A 52 51.65 13.04 6.44
N THR A 53 51.80 12.38 7.59
CA THR A 53 51.18 12.75 8.86
C THR A 53 52.03 13.73 9.67
N GLY A 54 53.25 14.07 9.24
CA GLY A 54 54.16 14.91 10.02
C GLY A 54 54.33 14.39 11.45
N ASP A 55 54.20 15.28 12.46
CA ASP A 55 54.26 14.96 13.89
C ASP A 55 52.94 14.43 14.48
N ASN A 56 51.85 14.33 13.69
CA ASN A 56 50.54 13.88 14.17
C ASN A 56 50.44 12.35 14.19
N ILE A 57 49.72 11.83 15.18
CA ILE A 57 49.48 10.39 15.27
C ILE A 57 48.24 10.05 14.44
N LEU A 58 48.42 9.23 13.39
CA LEU A 58 47.30 8.69 12.62
C LEU A 58 46.45 7.77 13.51
N HIS A 59 45.13 7.94 13.49
CA HIS A 59 44.19 7.25 14.37
C HIS A 59 43.12 6.45 13.65
N GLY A 60 42.91 6.74 12.37
CA GLY A 60 41.96 6.01 11.56
C GLY A 60 42.00 6.52 10.14
N ILE A 61 41.66 5.63 9.22
CA ILE A 61 41.47 5.94 7.81
C ILE A 61 40.04 5.54 7.46
N LEU A 62 39.23 6.51 7.07
CA LEU A 62 37.90 6.26 6.53
C LEU A 62 37.98 6.29 5.00
N PHE A 63 37.79 5.14 4.38
CA PHE A 63 37.69 5.02 2.94
C PHE A 63 36.30 5.46 2.49
N THR A 64 36.24 6.42 1.58
CA THR A 64 34.94 6.92 1.08
C THR A 64 34.36 6.02 -0.02
N THR A 65 35.19 5.21 -0.71
CA THR A 65 34.76 4.30 -1.78
C THR A 65 35.49 2.95 -1.75
N THR A 66 34.85 1.92 -2.32
CA THR A 66 35.47 0.58 -2.50
C THR A 66 36.63 0.61 -3.51
N LYS A 67 36.57 1.49 -4.52
CA LYS A 67 37.69 1.72 -5.44
C LYS A 67 38.90 2.32 -4.71
N ALA A 68 38.69 3.23 -3.75
CA ALA A 68 39.77 3.77 -2.91
C ALA A 68 40.44 2.66 -2.09
N LEU A 69 39.63 1.74 -1.53
CA LEU A 69 40.13 0.59 -0.78
C LEU A 69 40.90 -0.38 -1.68
N GLU A 70 40.39 -0.69 -2.87
CA GLU A 70 41.02 -1.61 -3.82
C GLU A 70 42.33 -1.02 -4.38
N ALA A 71 42.32 0.26 -4.74
CA ALA A 71 43.52 1.01 -5.13
C ALA A 71 44.56 1.08 -4.00
N TRP A 72 44.10 1.13 -2.75
CA TRP A 72 44.99 1.09 -1.58
C TRP A 72 45.56 -0.30 -1.32
N ALA A 73 44.73 -1.34 -1.39
CA ALA A 73 45.12 -2.73 -1.17
C ALA A 73 46.10 -3.25 -2.24
N THR A 74 45.98 -2.76 -3.48
CA THR A 74 46.85 -3.12 -4.60
C THR A 74 48.22 -2.40 -4.56
N ARG A 75 48.37 -1.28 -3.83
CA ARG A 75 49.62 -0.50 -3.72
C ARG A 75 50.58 -1.03 -2.63
N GLN A 76 50.74 -2.36 -2.52
CA GLN A 76 51.42 -3.13 -1.45
C GLN A 76 52.81 -2.65 -0.92
N HIS A 77 53.48 -1.66 -1.52
CA HIS A 77 54.88 -1.31 -1.19
C HIS A 77 55.11 0.01 -0.43
N ARG A 78 54.07 0.80 -0.11
CA ARG A 78 54.25 2.11 0.58
C ARG A 78 53.43 2.31 1.86
N ASN A 79 52.65 1.33 2.29
CA ASN A 79 51.75 1.48 3.44
C ASN A 79 52.41 0.94 4.70
N TYR A 80 53.27 1.75 5.33
CA TYR A 80 53.78 1.43 6.67
C TYR A 80 52.65 1.63 7.68
N PHE A 81 52.12 0.54 8.22
CA PHE A 81 51.16 0.62 9.32
C PHE A 81 51.90 0.90 10.63
N PRO A 82 51.57 1.96 11.38
CA PRO A 82 51.94 2.01 12.79
C PRO A 82 51.35 0.79 13.51
N SER A 83 52.02 0.27 14.54
CA SER A 83 51.58 -0.88 15.34
C SER A 83 50.22 -0.70 16.06
N ALA A 84 49.61 0.49 15.96
CA ALA A 84 48.32 0.85 16.52
C ALA A 84 47.24 1.19 15.45
N PHE A 85 47.39 0.64 14.23
CA PHE A 85 46.52 0.95 13.09
C PHE A 85 45.35 -0.02 12.92
N TRP A 86 44.13 0.50 12.83
CA TRP A 86 42.90 -0.28 12.62
C TRP A 86 42.06 0.38 11.51
N PRO A 87 41.89 -0.25 10.34
CA PRO A 87 41.13 0.33 9.24
C PRO A 87 39.62 0.23 9.51
N VAL A 88 38.88 1.34 9.38
CA VAL A 88 37.41 1.36 9.39
C VAL A 88 36.95 1.68 7.98
N VAL A 89 36.50 0.65 7.27
CA VAL A 89 36.01 0.77 5.90
C VAL A 89 34.50 0.93 5.94
N SER A 90 33.96 1.97 5.30
CA SER A 90 32.52 2.09 5.13
C SER A 90 32.17 2.70 3.78
N LYS A 91 31.31 2.02 3.03
CA LYS A 91 30.85 2.45 1.71
C LYS A 91 29.58 3.28 1.87
N ASN A 92 29.57 4.52 1.37
CA ASN A 92 28.38 5.39 1.32
C ASN A 92 27.66 5.56 2.68
N LEU A 93 28.39 6.02 3.70
CA LEU A 93 27.78 6.48 4.94
C LEU A 93 26.89 7.68 4.67
N ASN A 94 25.62 7.58 5.07
CA ASN A 94 24.72 8.72 5.19
C ASN A 94 25.40 9.81 6.05
N ASP A 95 25.32 11.08 5.65
CA ASP A 95 25.91 12.22 6.36
C ASP A 95 25.47 12.30 7.84
N GLN A 96 24.24 11.86 8.13
CA GLN A 96 23.76 11.74 9.51
C GLN A 96 24.57 10.70 10.31
N VAL A 97 24.77 9.50 9.77
CA VAL A 97 25.58 8.45 10.43
C VAL A 97 27.04 8.90 10.50
N ARG A 98 27.56 9.54 9.45
CA ARG A 98 28.94 10.04 9.39
C ARG A 98 29.21 11.09 10.46
N SER A 99 28.31 12.05 10.64
CA SER A 99 28.45 13.11 11.64
C SER A 99 28.37 12.56 13.07
N GLN A 100 27.45 11.62 13.33
CA GLN A 100 27.33 10.95 14.63
C GLN A 100 28.55 10.07 14.95
N LEU A 101 29.05 9.31 13.97
CA LEU A 101 30.28 8.52 14.12
C LEU A 101 31.50 9.42 14.37
N ARG A 102 31.63 10.55 13.66
CA ARG A 102 32.72 11.49 13.89
C ARG A 102 32.68 12.06 15.31
N ALA A 103 31.49 12.32 15.84
CA ALA A 103 31.31 12.79 17.21
C ALA A 103 31.65 11.73 18.26
N SER A 104 31.37 10.44 17.99
CA SER A 104 31.62 9.35 18.94
C SER A 104 33.04 8.78 18.87
N MET A 105 33.77 8.96 17.77
CA MET A 105 35.16 8.48 17.58
C MET A 105 36.15 8.77 18.72
N PRO A 106 36.17 9.96 19.35
CA PRO A 106 37.11 10.24 20.45
C PRO A 106 36.87 9.37 21.69
N SER A 107 35.67 8.83 21.86
CA SER A 107 35.27 8.01 23.01
C SER A 107 35.54 6.50 22.82
N ILE A 108 35.95 6.08 21.62
CA ILE A 108 36.15 4.67 21.28
C ILE A 108 37.46 4.16 21.89
N GLN A 109 37.37 3.13 22.73
CA GLN A 109 38.54 2.44 23.28
C GLN A 109 39.19 1.55 22.23
N ARG A 110 40.30 2.03 21.67
CA ARG A 110 41.06 1.37 20.59
C ARG A 110 41.79 0.10 20.99
N SER A 111 41.77 -0.24 22.26
CA SER A 111 42.23 -1.55 22.67
C SER A 111 41.35 -2.60 21.98
N ASP A 112 40.01 -2.48 22.06
CA ASP A 112 39.03 -3.51 21.66
C ASP A 112 38.64 -3.44 20.17
N PRO A 113 38.81 -4.52 19.37
CA PRO A 113 38.22 -4.64 18.03
C PRO A 113 36.73 -4.36 17.98
N TYR A 114 36.02 -4.87 18.98
CA TYR A 114 34.57 -4.87 19.00
C TYR A 114 33.99 -3.51 19.38
N SER A 115 34.81 -2.59 19.89
CA SER A 115 34.40 -1.22 20.22
C SER A 115 33.89 -0.46 18.98
N TRP A 116 34.49 -0.70 17.81
CA TRP A 116 34.05 -0.13 16.54
C TRP A 116 32.70 -0.71 16.10
N HIS A 117 32.54 -2.02 16.23
CA HIS A 117 31.28 -2.70 15.93
C HIS A 117 30.15 -2.21 16.86
N ALA A 118 30.44 -2.04 18.16
CA ALA A 118 29.48 -1.52 19.14
C ALA A 118 29.03 -0.10 18.79
N THR A 119 30.00 0.77 18.47
CA THR A 119 29.72 2.17 18.12
C THR A 119 28.93 2.25 16.82
N PHE A 120 29.34 1.51 15.79
CA PHE A 120 28.67 1.50 14.49
C PHE A 120 27.24 0.97 14.59
N ALA A 121 27.04 -0.12 15.32
CA ALA A 121 25.71 -0.70 15.53
C ALA A 121 24.79 0.28 16.28
N ARG A 122 25.32 1.01 17.27
CA ARG A 122 24.56 2.02 18.00
C ARG A 122 24.13 3.18 17.12
N GLU A 123 25.04 3.77 16.35
CA GLU A 123 24.68 4.89 15.47
C GLU A 123 23.70 4.45 14.37
N THR A 124 23.87 3.22 13.85
CA THR A 124 22.94 2.64 12.87
C THR A 124 21.55 2.44 13.50
N MET A 125 21.48 1.87 14.71
CA MET A 125 20.22 1.70 15.44
C MET A 125 19.49 3.04 15.63
N ASN A 126 20.20 4.12 15.97
CA ASN A 126 19.59 5.45 16.15
C ASN A 126 18.93 5.97 14.87
N VAL A 127 19.57 5.78 13.72
CA VAL A 127 19.00 6.20 12.42
C VAL A 127 17.77 5.38 12.07
N TYR A 128 17.80 4.06 12.31
CA TYR A 128 16.63 3.21 12.07
C TYR A 128 15.49 3.50 13.05
N ASP A 129 15.78 3.78 14.32
CA ASP A 129 14.74 4.17 15.28
C ASP A 129 14.04 5.44 14.79
N GLN A 130 14.80 6.47 14.38
CA GLN A 130 14.23 7.69 13.82
C GLN A 130 13.37 7.43 12.57
N ALA A 131 13.86 6.64 11.61
CA ALA A 131 13.10 6.30 10.41
C ALA A 131 11.76 5.61 10.74
N ILE A 132 11.71 4.84 11.83
CA ILE A 132 10.49 4.18 12.29
C ILE A 132 9.54 5.16 12.99
N TRP A 133 10.06 6.13 13.73
CA TRP A 133 9.25 7.24 14.25
C TRP A 133 8.62 8.04 13.12
N ASP A 134 9.38 8.33 12.06
CA ASP A 134 8.90 9.05 10.88
C ASP A 134 7.82 8.25 10.15
N LEU A 135 8.04 6.95 9.90
CA LEU A 135 7.02 6.06 9.32
C LEU A 135 5.73 6.02 10.14
N ARG A 136 5.84 6.00 11.48
CA ARG A 136 4.66 6.05 12.34
C ARG A 136 3.95 7.41 12.25
N GLY A 137 4.69 8.50 12.07
CA GLY A 137 4.13 9.82 11.80
C GLY A 137 3.24 9.82 10.56
N VAL A 138 3.72 9.24 9.46
CA VAL A 138 2.92 9.13 8.22
C VAL A 138 1.66 8.28 8.43
N VAL A 139 1.75 7.15 9.15
CA VAL A 139 0.56 6.33 9.48
C VAL A 139 -0.45 7.16 10.29
N TRP A 140 0.01 7.95 11.27
CA TRP A 140 -0.86 8.85 12.01
C TRP A 140 -1.54 9.87 11.09
N GLU A 141 -0.78 10.54 10.22
CA GLU A 141 -1.33 11.54 9.30
C GLU A 141 -2.44 10.96 8.41
N VAL A 142 -2.24 9.75 7.89
CA VAL A 142 -3.25 9.03 7.12
C VAL A 142 -4.52 8.78 7.95
N GLU A 143 -4.38 8.30 9.19
CA GLU A 143 -5.52 8.09 10.09
C GLU A 143 -6.24 9.40 10.47
N ALA A 144 -5.48 10.46 10.73
CA ALA A 144 -6.02 11.77 11.12
C ALA A 144 -6.79 12.42 9.96
N TYR A 145 -6.21 12.36 8.75
CA TYR A 145 -6.85 12.83 7.52
C TYR A 145 -8.18 12.10 7.26
N GLN A 146 -8.20 10.78 7.47
CA GLN A 146 -9.42 9.97 7.33
C GLN A 146 -10.51 10.36 8.34
N LYS A 147 -10.14 10.66 9.59
CA LYS A 147 -11.10 11.08 10.64
C LYS A 147 -11.69 12.47 10.38
N GLN A 148 -10.92 13.39 9.79
CA GLN A 148 -11.35 14.78 9.61
C GLN A 148 -12.33 15.00 8.46
N LEU A 149 -12.14 14.35 7.31
CA LEU A 149 -12.89 14.73 6.10
C LEU A 149 -14.30 14.14 6.00
N GLY A 150 -14.63 13.07 6.73
CA GLY A 150 -15.91 12.35 6.55
C GLY A 150 -16.11 11.73 5.15
N SER A 151 -15.33 12.14 4.15
CA SER A 151 -15.23 11.57 2.82
C SER A 151 -14.08 10.57 2.82
N PHE A 152 -14.40 9.31 3.08
CA PHE A 152 -13.42 8.24 3.04
C PHE A 152 -12.94 7.99 1.60
N GLN A 153 -11.75 8.46 1.26
CA GLN A 153 -11.01 8.12 0.03
C GLN A 153 -9.64 7.58 0.44
N PRO A 154 -9.51 6.27 0.64
CA PRO A 154 -8.26 5.67 1.10
C PRO A 154 -7.20 5.74 -0.01
N GLN A 155 -6.03 6.30 0.31
CA GLN A 155 -4.87 6.26 -0.57
C GLN A 155 -4.19 4.89 -0.46
N PHE A 156 -4.75 3.89 -1.16
CA PHE A 156 -4.25 2.52 -1.11
C PHE A 156 -2.79 2.37 -1.55
N THR A 157 -2.32 3.21 -2.47
CA THR A 157 -0.92 3.23 -2.92
C THR A 157 0.02 3.62 -1.77
N LEU A 158 -0.27 4.74 -1.11
CA LEU A 158 0.52 5.21 0.04
C LEU A 158 0.51 4.17 1.18
N LEU A 159 -0.66 3.60 1.50
CA LEU A 159 -0.78 2.52 2.50
C LEU A 159 0.06 1.29 2.13
N HIS A 160 0.07 0.90 0.85
CA HIS A 160 0.86 -0.24 0.37
C HIS A 160 2.36 0.05 0.38
N ASP A 161 2.78 1.23 -0.06
CA ASP A 161 4.18 1.65 -0.05
C ASP A 161 4.74 1.71 1.38
N MET A 162 3.95 2.22 2.34
CA MET A 162 4.29 2.17 3.76
C MET A 162 4.46 0.73 4.26
N ALA A 163 3.56 -0.18 3.89
CA ALA A 163 3.65 -1.59 4.28
C ALA A 163 4.93 -2.25 3.74
N ARG A 164 5.33 -1.90 2.51
CA ARG A 164 6.58 -2.34 1.90
C ARG A 164 7.80 -1.82 2.68
N HIS A 165 7.82 -0.53 3.02
CA HIS A 165 8.92 0.06 3.79
C HIS A 165 9.03 -0.53 5.20
N ILE A 166 7.91 -0.74 5.90
CA ILE A 166 7.89 -1.39 7.21
C ILE A 166 8.39 -2.85 7.12
N SER A 167 7.98 -3.59 6.09
CA SER A 167 8.44 -4.96 5.86
C SER A 167 9.95 -5.03 5.62
N HIS A 168 10.48 -4.13 4.80
CA HIS A 168 11.92 -4.05 4.53
C HIS A 168 12.71 -3.67 5.79
N ASN A 169 12.24 -2.70 6.57
CA ASN A 169 12.88 -2.32 7.83
C ASN A 169 12.88 -3.47 8.85
N LYS A 170 11.80 -4.26 8.91
CA LYS A 170 11.74 -5.46 9.75
C LYS A 170 12.80 -6.48 9.35
N GLU A 171 12.97 -6.75 8.06
CA GLU A 171 13.98 -7.68 7.54
C GLU A 171 15.39 -7.19 7.89
N ILE A 172 15.70 -5.91 7.63
CA ILE A 172 17.01 -5.34 7.95
C ILE A 172 17.30 -5.43 9.45
N LEU A 173 16.34 -5.08 10.30
CA LEU A 173 16.52 -5.15 11.76
C LEU A 173 16.68 -6.59 12.25
N ASP A 174 16.12 -7.58 11.54
CA ASP A 174 16.32 -8.99 11.86
C ASP A 174 17.76 -9.42 11.58
N VAL A 175 18.25 -9.10 10.39
CA VAL A 175 19.65 -9.36 10.00
C VAL A 175 20.61 -8.61 10.93
N ALA A 176 20.31 -7.37 11.30
CA ALA A 176 21.12 -6.60 12.23
C ALA A 176 21.13 -7.20 13.65
N ALA A 177 20.01 -7.77 14.12
CA ALA A 177 19.96 -8.45 15.40
C ALA A 177 20.79 -9.75 15.39
N ASP A 178 20.64 -10.55 14.35
CA ASP A 178 21.34 -11.83 14.19
C ASP A 178 22.87 -11.66 14.04
N THR A 179 23.29 -10.64 13.28
CA THR A 179 24.70 -10.27 13.16
C THR A 179 25.31 -9.81 14.48
N LEU A 180 24.59 -9.02 15.28
CA LEU A 180 25.04 -8.65 16.62
C LEU A 180 25.09 -9.84 17.57
N ASP A 181 24.12 -10.75 17.51
CA ASP A 181 24.12 -11.97 18.31
C ASP A 181 25.31 -12.86 17.97
N SER A 182 25.66 -12.97 16.69
CA SER A 182 26.86 -13.68 16.24
C SER A 182 28.13 -13.04 16.79
N ILE A 183 28.24 -11.71 16.76
CA ILE A 183 29.40 -10.98 17.33
C ILE A 183 29.50 -11.20 18.85
N ILE A 184 28.37 -11.12 19.56
CA ILE A 184 28.30 -11.35 21.01
C ILE A 184 28.68 -12.80 21.35
N TYR A 185 28.23 -13.76 20.54
CA TYR A 185 28.56 -15.17 20.69
C TYR A 185 30.06 -15.41 20.52
N GLU A 186 30.67 -14.92 19.43
CA GLU A 186 32.12 -15.06 19.21
C GLU A 186 32.94 -14.42 20.34
N GLN A 187 32.49 -13.26 20.84
CA GLN A 187 33.11 -12.62 21.99
C GLN A 187 33.03 -13.50 23.26
N SER A 188 31.90 -14.19 23.48
CA SER A 188 31.74 -15.11 24.62
C SER A 188 32.57 -16.39 24.50
N VAL A 189 32.74 -16.93 23.29
CA VAL A 189 33.59 -18.10 23.04
C VAL A 189 35.06 -17.77 23.31
N LEU A 190 35.52 -16.58 22.88
CA LEU A 190 36.88 -16.12 23.19
C LEU A 190 37.12 -15.97 24.70
N ASP A 191 36.10 -15.51 25.43
CA ASP A 191 36.11 -15.40 26.89
C ASP A 191 36.23 -16.77 27.59
N GLU A 192 35.53 -17.77 27.09
CA GLU A 192 35.57 -19.15 27.62
C GLU A 192 36.95 -19.80 27.37
N GLN A 193 37.56 -19.54 26.21
CA GLN A 193 38.90 -20.03 25.88
C GLN A 193 40.01 -19.40 26.72
N HIS A 194 39.79 -18.20 27.26
CA HIS A 194 40.75 -17.46 28.10
C HIS A 194 40.14 -17.13 29.47
N PRO A 195 39.95 -18.14 30.35
CA PRO A 195 39.19 -17.96 31.60
C PRO A 195 39.90 -17.08 32.63
N ARG A 196 41.24 -16.99 32.57
CA ARG A 196 42.01 -16.12 33.46
C ARG A 196 42.06 -14.69 32.91
N PRO A 197 41.74 -13.66 33.71
CA PRO A 197 41.81 -12.26 33.28
C PRO A 197 43.20 -11.83 32.79
N SER A 198 44.28 -12.47 33.29
CA SER A 198 45.65 -12.25 32.85
C SER A 198 45.95 -12.75 31.45
N ASP A 199 45.19 -13.75 30.99
CA ASP A 199 45.37 -14.44 29.71
C ASP A 199 44.43 -13.85 28.64
N ARG A 200 43.43 -13.06 29.07
CA ARG A 200 42.60 -12.25 28.17
C ARG A 200 43.45 -11.12 27.63
N VAL A 201 43.36 -10.92 26.33
CA VAL A 201 44.05 -9.79 25.69
C VAL A 201 43.52 -8.50 26.33
N PRO A 202 44.37 -7.50 26.68
CA PRO A 202 43.98 -6.29 27.45
C PRO A 202 42.82 -5.48 26.88
N TRP A 203 42.44 -5.81 25.66
CA TRP A 203 41.39 -5.17 24.94
C TRP A 203 40.00 -5.75 25.12
N HIS A 204 39.87 -6.92 25.72
CA HIS A 204 38.54 -7.50 25.95
C HIS A 204 37.86 -6.81 27.13
N VAL A 205 37.18 -5.69 26.85
CA VAL A 205 36.57 -4.87 27.89
C VAL A 205 35.14 -5.33 28.10
N ARG A 206 34.80 -5.76 29.32
CA ARG A 206 33.43 -6.15 29.72
C ARG A 206 32.38 -5.09 29.34
N ASP A 207 32.78 -3.83 29.32
CA ASP A 207 31.97 -2.69 28.89
C ASP A 207 31.51 -2.81 27.42
N VAL A 208 32.39 -3.20 26.49
CA VAL A 208 32.07 -3.33 25.06
C VAL A 208 31.05 -4.47 24.84
N HIS A 209 31.22 -5.59 25.54
CA HIS A 209 30.23 -6.67 25.51
C HIS A 209 28.85 -6.22 25.98
N GLN A 210 28.80 -5.45 27.08
CA GLN A 210 27.55 -4.88 27.60
C GLN A 210 26.93 -3.89 26.61
N GLN A 211 27.74 -3.04 25.96
CA GLN A 211 27.26 -2.11 24.94
C GLN A 211 26.67 -2.83 23.72
N LEU A 212 27.33 -3.88 23.22
CA LEU A 212 26.81 -4.70 22.12
C LEU A 212 25.50 -5.39 22.51
N TYR A 213 25.44 -5.96 23.71
CA TYR A 213 24.24 -6.61 24.22
C TYR A 213 23.06 -5.63 24.34
N LEU A 214 23.29 -4.43 24.91
CA LEU A 214 22.29 -3.38 25.01
C LEU A 214 21.82 -2.91 23.64
N THR A 215 22.73 -2.74 22.68
CA THR A 215 22.40 -2.37 21.30
C THR A 215 21.58 -3.45 20.62
N SER A 216 21.94 -4.73 20.78
CA SER A 216 21.17 -5.89 20.28
C SER A 216 19.76 -5.94 20.89
N LYS A 217 19.59 -5.60 22.17
CA LYS A 217 18.26 -5.45 22.78
C LYS A 217 17.49 -4.25 22.20
N GLY A 218 18.17 -3.13 21.96
CA GLY A 218 17.59 -1.95 21.32
C GLY A 218 17.05 -2.24 19.92
N ILE A 219 17.85 -2.87 19.06
CA ILE A 219 17.45 -3.28 17.70
C ILE A 219 16.22 -4.19 17.76
N ARG A 220 16.19 -5.19 18.66
CA ARG A 220 15.00 -6.05 18.82
C ARG A 220 13.77 -5.27 19.29
N ALA A 221 13.93 -4.32 20.21
CA ALA A 221 12.82 -3.48 20.64
C ALA A 221 12.27 -2.64 19.48
N THR A 222 13.15 -2.06 18.67
CA THR A 222 12.79 -1.31 17.46
C THR A 222 12.13 -2.22 16.41
N LYS A 223 12.59 -3.48 16.24
CA LYS A 223 11.92 -4.48 15.40
C LYS A 223 10.49 -4.79 15.86
N LEU A 224 10.29 -4.96 17.17
CA LEU A 224 8.94 -5.17 17.72
C LEU A 224 8.01 -3.99 17.46
N ARG A 225 8.54 -2.75 17.48
CA ARG A 225 7.78 -1.56 17.07
C ARG A 225 7.38 -1.62 15.60
N CYS A 226 8.26 -2.04 14.70
CA CYS A 226 7.90 -2.26 13.29
C CYS A 226 6.78 -3.30 13.13
N ILE A 227 6.85 -4.41 13.86
CA ILE A 227 5.82 -5.45 13.81
C ILE A 227 4.46 -4.88 14.24
N SER A 228 4.41 -4.17 15.37
CA SER A 228 3.18 -3.53 15.84
C SER A 228 2.65 -2.48 14.85
N LEU A 229 3.54 -1.69 14.23
CA LEU A 229 3.15 -0.71 13.21
C LEU A 229 2.59 -1.40 11.95
N SER A 230 3.18 -2.53 11.54
CA SER A 230 2.71 -3.34 10.42
C SER A 230 1.30 -3.90 10.68
N GLU A 231 1.05 -4.42 11.87
CA GLU A 231 -0.27 -4.94 12.27
C GLU A 231 -1.32 -3.83 12.26
N ARG A 232 -0.97 -2.67 12.80
CA ARG A 232 -1.85 -1.49 12.78
C ARG A 232 -2.16 -1.05 11.36
N LEU A 233 -1.15 -0.94 10.50
CA LEU A 233 -1.34 -0.55 9.11
C LEU A 233 -2.21 -1.57 8.35
N GLN A 234 -2.05 -2.86 8.60
CA GLN A 234 -2.88 -3.90 8.00
C GLN A 234 -4.34 -3.78 8.43
N ASN A 235 -4.60 -3.46 9.71
CA ASN A 235 -5.94 -3.22 10.21
C ASN A 235 -6.58 -1.99 9.53
N GLU A 236 -5.83 -0.92 9.32
CA GLU A 236 -6.29 0.27 8.60
C GLU A 236 -6.60 -0.04 7.11
N ILE A 237 -5.76 -0.82 6.44
CA ILE A 237 -6.03 -1.27 5.05
C ILE A 237 -7.31 -2.10 4.97
N ASN A 238 -7.50 -3.04 5.92
CA ASN A 238 -8.70 -3.87 5.97
C ASN A 238 -9.96 -3.04 6.26
N LEU A 239 -9.88 -2.10 7.20
CA LEU A 239 -10.97 -1.16 7.48
C LEU A 239 -11.30 -0.35 6.22
N ALA A 240 -10.28 0.15 5.52
CA ALA A 240 -10.45 0.91 4.30
C ALA A 240 -11.18 0.13 3.20
N PHE A 241 -10.77 -1.12 2.99
CA PHE A 241 -11.41 -2.01 2.04
C PHE A 241 -12.89 -2.26 2.39
N ASN A 242 -13.17 -2.52 3.67
CA ASN A 242 -14.53 -2.76 4.14
C ASN A 242 -15.44 -1.55 3.94
N ILE A 243 -14.96 -0.33 4.21
CA ILE A 243 -15.73 0.90 4.00
C ILE A 243 -16.02 1.12 2.51
N VAL A 244 -15.03 0.93 1.63
CA VAL A 244 -15.22 1.09 0.18
C VAL A 244 -16.19 0.02 -0.35
N SER A 245 -16.06 -1.22 0.11
CA SER A 245 -16.98 -2.31 -0.24
C SER A 245 -18.41 -2.00 0.21
N GLN A 246 -18.58 -1.52 1.44
CA GLN A 246 -19.89 -1.10 1.96
C GLN A 246 -20.50 0.01 1.10
N ARG A 247 -19.74 1.06 0.75
CA ARG A 247 -20.22 2.13 -0.14
C ARG A 247 -20.62 1.61 -1.51
N ASN A 248 -19.82 0.74 -2.11
CA ASN A 248 -20.14 0.14 -3.41
C ASN A 248 -21.41 -0.73 -3.33
N ASN A 249 -21.61 -1.46 -2.23
CA ASN A 249 -22.82 -2.23 -1.99
C ASN A 249 -24.04 -1.31 -1.81
N GLU A 250 -23.92 -0.23 -1.05
CA GLU A 250 -24.98 0.77 -0.89
C GLU A 250 -25.34 1.42 -2.23
N ALA A 251 -24.35 1.81 -3.04
CA ALA A 251 -24.55 2.35 -4.38
C ALA A 251 -25.23 1.32 -5.31
N SER A 252 -24.80 0.05 -5.28
CA SER A 252 -25.43 -1.04 -6.02
C SER A 252 -26.88 -1.27 -5.61
N VAL A 253 -27.18 -1.24 -4.30
CA VAL A 253 -28.55 -1.35 -3.77
C VAL A 253 -29.41 -0.17 -4.23
N GLN A 254 -28.87 1.05 -4.21
CA GLN A 254 -29.56 2.23 -4.72
C GLN A 254 -29.83 2.13 -6.21
N MET A 255 -28.84 1.70 -7.00
CA MET A 255 -29.00 1.44 -8.44
C MET A 255 -30.05 0.36 -8.70
N ALA A 256 -30.05 -0.74 -7.95
CA ALA A 256 -31.04 -1.80 -8.06
C ALA A 256 -32.45 -1.29 -7.71
N LYS A 257 -32.57 -0.45 -6.68
CA LYS A 257 -33.84 0.18 -6.30
C LYS A 257 -34.35 1.11 -7.39
N SER A 258 -33.49 1.97 -7.95
CA SER A 258 -33.84 2.83 -9.08
C SER A 258 -34.24 2.00 -10.30
N ALA A 259 -33.52 0.93 -10.61
CA ALA A 259 -33.87 0.00 -11.69
C ALA A 259 -35.21 -0.71 -11.45
N MET A 260 -35.58 -1.03 -10.20
CA MET A 260 -36.91 -1.57 -9.87
C MET A 260 -38.03 -0.55 -10.10
N VAL A 261 -37.79 0.72 -9.76
CA VAL A 261 -38.73 1.82 -10.06
C VAL A 261 -38.86 2.00 -11.56
N ASP A 262 -37.74 2.04 -12.29
CA ASP A 262 -37.72 2.15 -13.76
C ASP A 262 -38.45 0.97 -14.43
N ASN A 263 -38.28 -0.25 -13.93
CA ASN A 263 -39.01 -1.43 -14.41
C ASN A 263 -40.52 -1.29 -14.17
N THR A 264 -40.94 -0.74 -13.03
CA THR A 264 -42.35 -0.48 -12.74
C THR A 264 -42.92 0.59 -13.68
N MET A 265 -42.17 1.64 -13.96
CA MET A 265 -42.54 2.68 -14.93
C MET A 265 -42.65 2.10 -16.34
N MET A 266 -41.69 1.26 -16.76
CA MET A 266 -41.70 0.58 -18.05
C MET A 266 -42.93 -0.31 -18.22
N LYS A 267 -43.31 -1.06 -17.17
CA LYS A 267 -44.55 -1.86 -17.17
C LYS A 267 -45.78 -0.99 -17.34
N THR A 268 -45.87 0.15 -16.65
CA THR A 268 -47.01 1.07 -16.76
C THR A 268 -47.16 1.60 -18.19
N VAL A 269 -46.09 2.07 -18.82
CA VAL A 269 -46.11 2.56 -20.21
C VAL A 269 -46.56 1.45 -21.17
N ALA A 270 -46.03 0.23 -21.00
CA ALA A 270 -46.43 -0.92 -21.81
C ALA A 270 -47.93 -1.21 -21.67
N ILE A 271 -48.48 -1.20 -20.45
CA ILE A 271 -49.92 -1.41 -20.19
C ILE A 271 -50.76 -0.32 -20.88
N VAL A 272 -50.38 0.97 -20.75
CA VAL A 272 -51.09 2.07 -21.41
C VAL A 272 -51.08 1.89 -22.93
N SER A 273 -49.95 1.50 -23.52
CA SER A 273 -49.85 1.23 -24.95
C SER A 273 -50.75 0.07 -25.40
N LEU A 274 -50.84 -1.02 -24.62
CA LEU A 274 -51.68 -2.18 -24.91
C LEU A 274 -53.18 -1.87 -24.89
N VAL A 275 -53.60 -0.90 -24.08
CA VAL A 275 -55.00 -0.43 -24.02
C VAL A 275 -55.31 0.51 -25.18
N TYR A 276 -54.39 1.40 -25.52
CA TYR A 276 -54.63 2.45 -26.53
C TYR A 276 -54.54 1.93 -27.98
N LEU A 277 -53.64 0.97 -28.24
CA LEU A 277 -53.36 0.48 -29.58
C LEU A 277 -54.58 -0.16 -30.27
N PRO A 278 -55.37 -1.05 -29.62
CA PRO A 278 -56.57 -1.63 -30.22
C PRO A 278 -57.68 -0.59 -30.43
N GLY A 279 -57.86 0.33 -29.47
CA GLY A 279 -58.87 1.39 -29.57
C GLY A 279 -58.59 2.35 -30.73
N THR A 280 -57.33 2.72 -30.92
CA THR A 280 -56.91 3.59 -32.04
C THR A 280 -57.08 2.92 -33.39
N PHE A 281 -56.77 1.62 -33.49
CA PHE A 281 -56.97 0.84 -34.71
C PHE A 281 -58.45 0.78 -35.12
N VAL A 282 -59.34 0.47 -34.17
CA VAL A 282 -60.79 0.43 -34.42
C VAL A 282 -61.31 1.84 -34.74
N SER A 283 -60.87 2.87 -34.02
CA SER A 283 -61.24 4.27 -34.30
C SER A 283 -60.85 4.69 -35.72
N GLY A 284 -59.67 4.29 -36.23
CA GLY A 284 -59.27 4.56 -37.61
C GLY A 284 -60.17 3.89 -38.64
N ILE A 285 -60.48 2.60 -38.48
CA ILE A 285 -61.35 1.86 -39.40
C ILE A 285 -62.77 2.46 -39.45
N PHE A 286 -63.33 2.74 -38.28
CA PHE A 286 -64.69 3.28 -38.18
C PHE A 286 -64.74 4.77 -38.53
N GLY A 287 -63.69 5.55 -38.27
CA GLY A 287 -63.60 6.96 -38.68
C GLY A 287 -63.60 7.15 -40.20
N MET A 288 -63.12 6.16 -40.95
CA MET A 288 -63.17 6.15 -42.42
C MET A 288 -64.53 5.76 -43.00
N ASN A 289 -65.40 5.08 -42.23
CA ASN A 289 -66.64 4.46 -42.75
C ASN A 289 -67.95 4.93 -42.07
N LEU A 290 -67.92 5.57 -40.90
CA LEU A 290 -69.15 5.93 -40.16
C LEU A 290 -69.78 7.27 -40.56
N PHE A 291 -69.05 8.17 -41.21
CA PHE A 291 -69.59 9.46 -41.66
C PHE A 291 -69.96 9.40 -43.13
N ASN A 292 -71.14 8.83 -43.44
CA ASN A 292 -71.78 9.08 -44.73
C ASN A 292 -72.65 10.33 -44.59
N PHE A 293 -72.32 11.36 -45.37
CA PHE A 293 -73.12 12.57 -45.49
C PHE A 293 -74.29 12.29 -46.43
N ASP A 294 -75.43 11.88 -45.89
CA ASP A 294 -76.65 11.85 -46.70
C ASP A 294 -77.22 13.27 -46.82
N THR A 295 -77.10 13.84 -48.02
CA THR A 295 -77.84 15.03 -48.43
C THR A 295 -79.26 14.63 -48.82
N ASN A 296 -80.24 15.00 -48.01
CA ASN A 296 -81.63 14.99 -48.46
C ASN A 296 -81.87 16.13 -49.47
N GLU A 297 -82.88 15.95 -50.32
CA GLU A 297 -83.26 16.77 -51.48
C GLU A 297 -83.61 18.25 -51.17
N SER A 298 -83.46 18.70 -49.91
CA SER A 298 -83.82 20.04 -49.41
C SER A 298 -82.64 20.88 -48.91
N GLY A 299 -81.38 20.46 -49.14
CA GLY A 299 -80.20 21.29 -48.91
C GLY A 299 -79.81 21.56 -47.44
N THR A 300 -80.44 20.88 -46.47
CA THR A 300 -80.07 20.97 -45.05
C THR A 300 -79.21 19.78 -44.61
N MET A 301 -77.96 20.05 -44.26
CA MET A 301 -77.05 19.07 -43.65
C MET A 301 -77.54 18.72 -42.23
N MET A 302 -78.13 17.54 -42.06
CA MET A 302 -78.42 16.99 -40.73
C MET A 302 -77.26 16.10 -40.28
N TRP A 303 -76.70 16.39 -39.11
CA TRP A 303 -75.75 15.53 -38.41
C TRP A 303 -76.49 14.31 -37.85
N SER A 304 -76.70 13.27 -38.66
CA SER A 304 -77.24 12.00 -38.15
C SER A 304 -76.10 11.17 -37.54
N LEU A 305 -76.07 11.06 -36.21
CA LEU A 305 -75.31 9.97 -35.58
C LEU A 305 -75.99 8.64 -36.01
N PRO A 306 -75.31 7.73 -36.73
CA PRO A 306 -75.93 6.48 -37.15
C PRO A 306 -76.31 5.62 -35.93
N ASN A 307 -77.45 4.92 -36.00
CA ASN A 307 -77.94 3.99 -34.96
C ASN A 307 -76.96 2.82 -34.64
N ASN A 308 -75.88 2.68 -35.40
CA ASN A 308 -74.87 1.63 -35.27
C ASN A 308 -73.67 2.05 -34.41
N PHE A 309 -73.73 3.16 -33.68
CA PHE A 309 -72.66 3.57 -32.74
C PHE A 309 -72.34 2.49 -31.69
N TRP A 310 -73.30 1.62 -31.37
CA TRP A 310 -73.09 0.49 -30.47
C TRP A 310 -72.08 -0.56 -31.00
N LEU A 311 -71.91 -0.65 -32.32
CA LEU A 311 -71.00 -1.61 -32.98
C LEU A 311 -69.52 -1.27 -32.72
N TYR A 312 -69.20 0.01 -32.50
CA TYR A 312 -67.88 0.45 -32.04
C TYR A 312 -67.51 -0.17 -30.69
N TRP A 313 -68.42 -0.10 -29.71
CA TRP A 313 -68.22 -0.69 -28.38
C TRP A 313 -68.18 -2.21 -28.44
N LEU A 314 -69.01 -2.82 -29.29
CA LEU A 314 -69.06 -4.28 -29.49
C LEU A 314 -67.74 -4.84 -30.00
N VAL A 315 -67.00 -4.12 -30.86
CA VAL A 315 -65.73 -4.59 -31.43
C VAL A 315 -64.54 -4.18 -30.55
N THR A 316 -64.54 -2.96 -30.00
CA THR A 316 -63.39 -2.43 -29.25
C THR A 316 -63.15 -3.16 -27.93
N ILE A 317 -64.21 -3.44 -27.16
CA ILE A 317 -64.10 -4.11 -25.85
C ILE A 317 -63.49 -5.52 -25.96
N PRO A 318 -63.99 -6.45 -26.80
CA PRO A 318 -63.39 -7.79 -26.89
C PRO A 318 -61.98 -7.76 -27.48
N LEU A 319 -61.68 -6.84 -28.41
CA LEU A 319 -60.34 -6.71 -28.97
C LEU A 319 -59.32 -6.30 -27.89
N THR A 320 -59.66 -5.29 -27.08
CA THR A 320 -58.82 -4.87 -25.93
C THR A 320 -58.69 -5.96 -24.87
N LEU A 321 -59.76 -6.72 -24.59
CA LEU A 321 -59.72 -7.84 -23.64
C LEU A 321 -58.80 -8.96 -24.15
N THR A 322 -58.82 -9.24 -25.45
CA THR A 322 -58.00 -10.27 -26.08
C THR A 322 -56.52 -9.90 -26.05
N THR A 323 -56.16 -8.65 -26.38
CA THR A 323 -54.76 -8.19 -26.32
C THR A 323 -54.22 -8.19 -24.88
N MET A 324 -55.03 -7.79 -23.89
CA MET A 324 -54.66 -7.88 -22.47
C MET A 324 -54.49 -9.33 -22.01
N ALA A 325 -55.40 -10.23 -22.41
CA ALA A 325 -55.33 -11.65 -22.07
C ALA A 325 -54.07 -12.32 -22.64
N VAL A 326 -53.72 -12.04 -23.90
CA VAL A 326 -52.49 -12.57 -24.53
C VAL A 326 -51.25 -12.10 -23.78
N TRP A 327 -51.19 -10.82 -23.39
CA TRP A 327 -50.07 -10.28 -22.64
C TRP A 327 -49.94 -10.89 -21.24
N LEU A 328 -51.05 -11.02 -20.50
CA LEU A 328 -51.06 -11.66 -19.17
C LEU A 328 -50.61 -13.13 -19.22
N LEU A 329 -51.06 -13.88 -20.23
CA LEU A 329 -50.63 -15.27 -20.44
C LEU A 329 -49.15 -15.38 -20.76
N TRP A 330 -48.60 -14.42 -21.52
CA TRP A 330 -47.18 -14.40 -21.85
C TRP A 330 -46.31 -13.96 -20.66
N PHE A 331 -46.74 -12.94 -19.92
CA PHE A 331 -46.04 -12.44 -18.73
C PHE A 331 -46.01 -13.47 -17.60
N ASN A 332 -47.10 -14.23 -17.41
CA ASN A 332 -47.19 -15.28 -16.41
C ASN A 332 -46.73 -16.66 -16.90
N ARG A 333 -46.12 -16.76 -18.09
CA ARG A 333 -45.77 -18.05 -18.70
C ARG A 333 -44.83 -18.88 -17.81
N ASP A 334 -43.94 -18.26 -17.04
CA ASP A 334 -43.04 -18.96 -16.11
C ASP A 334 -43.75 -19.49 -14.85
N VAL A 335 -44.77 -18.78 -14.37
CA VAL A 335 -45.61 -19.22 -13.23
C VAL A 335 -46.57 -20.31 -13.68
N ILE A 336 -47.19 -20.14 -14.86
CA ILE A 336 -48.10 -21.10 -15.46
C ILE A 336 -47.36 -22.39 -15.82
N THR A 337 -46.15 -22.31 -16.38
CA THR A 337 -45.33 -23.50 -16.66
C THR A 337 -44.92 -24.22 -15.37
N ARG A 338 -44.57 -23.50 -14.28
CA ARG A 338 -44.32 -24.13 -12.98
C ARG A 338 -45.56 -24.79 -12.37
N ILE A 339 -46.74 -24.19 -12.50
CA ILE A 339 -48.00 -24.76 -11.99
C ILE A 339 -48.43 -25.97 -12.83
N ILE A 340 -48.24 -25.94 -14.14
CA ILE A 340 -48.59 -27.03 -15.04
C ILE A 340 -47.58 -28.19 -14.91
N CYS A 341 -46.27 -27.88 -14.84
CA CYS A 341 -45.21 -28.89 -14.76
C CYS A 341 -44.99 -29.43 -13.33
N GLY A 342 -45.30 -28.65 -12.29
CA GLY A 342 -45.32 -29.12 -10.89
C GLY A 342 -46.51 -30.03 -10.59
N ARG A 343 -47.57 -29.99 -11.42
CA ARG A 343 -48.77 -30.82 -11.26
C ARG A 343 -48.68 -32.17 -11.99
N THR A 344 -47.71 -32.35 -12.90
CA THR A 344 -47.49 -33.63 -13.59
C THR A 344 -46.52 -34.57 -12.86
N SER A 345 -45.64 -34.10 -11.98
CA SER A 345 -44.76 -34.99 -11.19
C SER A 345 -45.41 -35.65 -9.96
N ALA A 346 -46.60 -35.20 -9.53
CA ALA A 346 -47.28 -35.78 -8.35
C ALA A 346 -48.15 -37.02 -8.66
N SER A 347 -48.20 -37.47 -9.92
CA SER A 347 -49.09 -38.58 -10.35
C SER A 347 -48.35 -39.88 -10.71
N SER A 348 -47.02 -39.98 -10.52
CA SER A 348 -46.25 -41.18 -10.90
C SER A 348 -45.20 -41.56 -9.85
N GLY A 349 -45.63 -41.73 -8.60
CA GLY A 349 -44.74 -42.04 -7.48
C GLY A 349 -45.38 -42.93 -6.41
N VAL A 350 -46.18 -43.92 -6.80
CA VAL A 350 -46.59 -45.02 -5.92
C VAL A 350 -46.45 -46.32 -6.71
N GLU A 351 -45.23 -46.86 -6.77
CA GLU A 351 -44.96 -48.31 -6.73
C GLU A 351 -43.46 -48.59 -6.84
N ARG A 352 -43.03 -49.63 -6.11
CA ARG A 352 -41.71 -50.28 -6.01
C ARG A 352 -40.84 -49.85 -4.81
N THR A 353 -41.01 -50.54 -3.67
CA THR A 353 -40.26 -51.76 -3.25
C THR A 353 -38.78 -51.45 -3.04
N SER A 354 -38.33 -51.31 -1.79
CA SER A 354 -37.69 -52.41 -1.03
C SER A 354 -36.63 -53.16 -1.85
N MET A 355 -35.35 -52.97 -1.51
CA MET A 355 -34.27 -53.98 -1.46
C MET A 355 -32.89 -53.31 -1.58
N LEU A 356 -32.02 -53.62 -0.61
CA LEU A 356 -30.54 -53.58 -0.65
C LEU A 356 -29.91 -52.16 -0.56
N GLY A 357 -28.93 -51.89 0.30
CA GLY A 357 -28.10 -52.73 1.15
C GLY A 357 -26.77 -52.00 1.39
N HIS A 358 -26.30 -52.05 2.64
CA HIS A 358 -25.00 -51.62 3.19
C HIS A 358 -24.69 -50.13 3.35
#